data_AF-A0A852WZ80-F1
#
_entry.id   AF-A0A852WZ80-F1
#
_cell.length_a   1.000
_cell.length_b   1.000
_cell.length_c   1.000
_cell.angle_alpha   90.00
_cell.angle_beta   90.00
_cell.angle_gamma   90.00
#
_symmetry.space_group_name_H-M   'P 1'
#
loop_
_entity.id
_entity.type
_entity.pdbx_description
1 polymer ?
#
loop_
_entity_poly.entity_id
_entity_poly.type
_entity_poly.pdbx_seq_one_letter_code
_entity_poly.pdbx_strand_id
1 'polypeptide(L)'
;MNVQRIAAIAAITGAVLGGASIVALGAAAYTAGQPQVELVSSEIDDSAEPRPEQTAVAAPAGTGQTSQVAAASGIDTNAADYNPYLDPLSDQFVTPEARSEWLGKQVVIRECMADAGFDFLEWQWWLGGSPQPTGLDYETTILWSQALYGPDIYNPGGGCAEAGDKAEVEAREAGQPLGAPETPVDPEAPTEREIWLEFQQRVRDCMAEAGHEYLYFEWWNPDGSEAQPLDLTEAERAEWTLALDGNAAGGAAYRWEDAGCWGRAVHESGNDNMH
;
A
#
# COMPACT_ATOMS: atom_id res chain seq x y z
N MET A 1 29.58 -14.89 -43.99
CA MET A 1 29.45 -16.32 -43.65
C MET A 1 30.01 -16.53 -42.24
N ASN A 2 29.16 -17.02 -41.34
CA ASN A 2 29.40 -17.66 -40.04
C ASN A 2 30.26 -16.95 -38.98
N VAL A 3 29.59 -16.37 -37.98
CA VAL A 3 30.11 -16.29 -36.60
C VAL A 3 29.10 -17.02 -35.70
N GLN A 4 29.58 -18.04 -35.01
CA GLN A 4 28.81 -19.01 -34.24
C GLN A 4 28.16 -18.38 -33.00
N ARG A 5 26.87 -18.66 -32.83
CA ARG A 5 26.13 -18.49 -31.57
C ARG A 5 26.56 -19.62 -30.62
N ILE A 6 27.10 -19.26 -29.45
CA ILE A 6 27.22 -20.18 -28.32
C ILE A 6 26.14 -19.80 -27.33
N ALA A 7 25.13 -20.67 -27.25
CA ALA A 7 24.14 -20.67 -26.19
C ALA A 7 24.77 -21.29 -24.94
N ALA A 8 24.62 -20.63 -23.79
CA ALA A 8 24.83 -21.23 -22.49
C ALA A 8 23.52 -21.09 -21.70
N ILE A 9 22.76 -22.17 -21.68
CA ILE A 9 21.60 -22.38 -20.82
C ILE A 9 22.15 -22.83 -19.47
N ALA A 10 22.04 -21.99 -18.44
CA ALA A 10 22.26 -22.39 -17.07
C ALA A 10 20.90 -22.67 -16.43
N ALA A 11 20.66 -23.96 -16.15
CA ALA A 11 19.50 -24.42 -15.39
C ALA A 11 19.70 -24.03 -13.91
N ILE A 12 18.74 -23.30 -13.33
CA ILE A 12 18.66 -23.10 -11.88
C ILE A 12 17.48 -23.91 -11.38
N THR A 13 17.80 -25.07 -10.82
CA THR A 13 16.89 -25.96 -10.09
C THR A 13 16.49 -25.31 -8.77
N GLY A 14 15.21 -25.33 -8.47
CA GLY A 14 14.58 -24.59 -7.38
C GLY A 14 14.90 -25.06 -5.96
N ALA A 15 14.58 -24.17 -5.03
CA ALA A 15 14.20 -24.48 -3.67
C ALA A 15 12.90 -23.72 -3.40
N VAL A 16 11.79 -24.46 -3.36
CA VAL A 16 10.46 -23.98 -2.95
C VAL A 16 10.46 -23.89 -1.44
N LEU A 17 10.43 -22.68 -0.89
CA LEU A 17 9.95 -22.41 0.45
C LEU A 17 8.94 -21.26 0.35
N GLY A 18 7.71 -21.60 0.72
CA GLY A 18 6.54 -20.74 0.58
C GLY A 18 6.66 -19.44 1.37
N GLY A 19 6.25 -18.37 0.71
CA GLY A 19 5.97 -17.07 1.31
C GLY A 19 4.87 -16.43 0.49
N ALA A 20 3.70 -16.25 1.11
CA ALA A 20 2.54 -15.60 0.52
C ALA A 20 2.95 -14.23 -0.04
N SER A 21 2.76 -14.03 -1.35
CA SER A 21 2.93 -12.73 -1.98
C SER A 21 1.65 -11.94 -1.74
N ILE A 22 1.68 -11.06 -0.75
CA ILE A 22 0.67 -10.02 -0.57
C ILE A 22 0.77 -9.11 -1.80
N VAL A 23 -0.18 -9.24 -2.73
CA VAL A 23 -0.46 -8.18 -3.70
C VAL A 23 -1.15 -7.08 -2.89
N ALA A 24 -0.36 -6.09 -2.49
CA ALA A 24 -0.82 -4.96 -1.71
C ALA A 24 -1.76 -4.10 -2.57
N LEU A 25 -3.06 -4.34 -2.43
CA LEU A 25 -4.04 -3.28 -2.64
C LEU A 25 -3.80 -2.20 -1.58
N GLY A 26 -3.35 -1.03 -2.01
CA GLY A 26 -3.60 0.24 -1.31
C GLY A 26 -3.10 0.37 0.14
N ALA A 27 -1.89 -0.08 0.45
CA ALA A 27 -1.15 0.39 1.63
C ALA A 27 0.30 0.76 1.27
N ALA A 28 0.50 1.43 0.14
CA ALA A 28 1.77 2.04 -0.22
C ALA A 28 1.86 3.46 0.35
N ALA A 29 1.85 3.61 1.67
CA ALA A 29 2.30 4.83 2.36
C ALA A 29 2.45 4.61 3.87
N TYR A 30 3.36 3.75 4.35
CA TYR A 30 3.86 3.90 5.74
C TYR A 30 5.23 3.23 5.97
N THR A 31 6.23 3.56 5.16
CA THR A 31 7.65 3.41 5.55
C THR A 31 8.51 4.48 4.89
N ALA A 32 8.27 5.73 5.26
CA ALA A 32 9.27 6.79 5.13
C ALA A 32 9.27 7.60 6.44
N GLY A 33 10.24 7.34 7.33
CA GLY A 33 10.61 8.31 8.36
C GLY A 33 10.43 7.95 9.85
N GLN A 34 10.38 6.68 10.28
CA GLN A 34 10.49 6.38 11.71
C GLN A 34 11.93 5.90 12.06
N PRO A 35 12.60 6.49 13.06
CA PRO A 35 13.90 6.01 13.55
C PRO A 35 13.71 4.62 14.17
N GLN A 36 14.51 3.65 13.72
CA GLN A 36 14.47 2.29 14.24
C GLN A 36 14.89 2.30 15.72
N VAL A 37 13.99 1.85 16.60
CA VAL A 37 14.38 1.50 17.96
C VAL A 37 15.16 0.19 17.85
N GLU A 38 16.47 0.31 17.92
CA GLU A 38 17.40 -0.80 18.00
C GLU A 38 17.08 -1.63 19.26
N LEU A 39 16.40 -2.76 19.10
CA LEU A 39 16.17 -3.72 20.17
C LEU A 39 17.48 -4.43 20.49
N VAL A 40 18.29 -3.79 21.33
CA VAL A 40 19.40 -4.46 22.02
C VAL A 40 18.80 -5.53 22.92
N SER A 41 18.99 -6.79 22.55
CA SER A 41 18.72 -7.93 23.43
C SER A 41 19.73 -7.90 24.58
N SER A 42 19.29 -7.47 25.78
CA SER A 42 20.04 -7.69 27.01
C SER A 42 19.45 -8.87 27.76
N GLU A 43 20.29 -9.88 27.99
CA GLU A 43 20.03 -11.06 28.81
C GLU A 43 19.52 -10.65 30.21
N ILE A 44 18.55 -11.41 30.72
CA ILE A 44 17.93 -11.20 32.03
C ILE A 44 18.96 -11.58 33.10
N ASP A 45 19.48 -10.60 33.84
CA ASP A 45 20.21 -10.80 35.10
C ASP A 45 19.29 -10.45 36.27
N ASP A 46 19.02 -11.47 37.10
CA ASP A 46 18.14 -11.46 38.26
C ASP A 46 18.89 -10.90 39.47
N SER A 47 18.81 -9.59 39.68
CA SER A 47 19.19 -8.91 40.93
C SER A 47 18.58 -7.51 41.00
N ALA A 48 17.36 -7.39 41.53
CA ALA A 48 16.70 -6.12 41.79
C ALA A 48 16.93 -5.64 43.24
N GLU A 49 17.59 -4.50 43.41
CA GLU A 49 17.40 -3.61 44.57
C GLU A 49 16.51 -2.41 44.15
N PRO A 50 15.59 -1.93 45.01
CA PRO A 50 14.59 -0.93 44.63
C PRO A 50 15.18 0.49 44.54
N ARG A 51 14.95 1.15 43.39
CA ARG A 51 15.28 2.55 43.14
C ARG A 51 14.11 3.47 43.60
N PRO A 52 14.38 4.61 44.26
CA PRO A 52 13.35 5.46 44.84
C PRO A 52 12.54 6.24 43.78
N GLU A 53 11.25 6.43 44.10
CA GLU A 53 10.24 7.14 43.33
C GLU A 53 10.70 8.54 42.89
N GLN A 54 10.71 8.78 41.59
CA GLN A 54 10.86 10.11 40.99
C GLN A 54 9.47 10.59 40.56
N THR A 55 8.94 11.56 41.29
CA THR A 55 7.71 12.30 40.95
C THR A 55 7.87 12.99 39.60
N ALA A 56 7.23 12.44 38.57
CA ALA A 56 7.12 13.10 37.27
C ALA A 56 6.03 14.19 37.34
N VAL A 57 6.46 15.43 37.09
CA VAL A 57 5.56 16.57 36.85
C VAL A 57 4.87 16.33 35.51
N ALA A 58 3.54 16.33 35.51
CA ALA A 58 2.72 16.12 34.32
C ALA A 58 2.99 17.20 33.25
N ALA A 59 3.50 16.77 32.10
CA ALA A 59 3.38 17.51 30.85
C ALA A 59 1.94 17.31 30.32
N PRO A 60 1.28 18.35 29.76
CA PRO A 60 -0.05 18.18 29.20
C PRO A 60 0.01 17.27 27.97
N ALA A 61 -0.81 16.22 27.98
CA ALA A 61 -1.06 15.35 26.85
C ALA A 61 -1.76 16.14 25.73
N GLY A 62 -1.06 16.34 24.61
CA GLY A 62 -1.59 16.98 23.40
C GLY A 62 -2.32 16.02 22.47
N THR A 63 -3.09 15.06 22.99
CA THR A 63 -3.82 14.06 22.20
C THR A 63 -5.31 14.37 22.02
N GLY A 64 -5.76 15.58 22.34
CA GLY A 64 -7.19 15.96 22.28
C GLY A 64 -7.53 17.12 21.33
N GLN A 65 -6.55 17.76 20.68
CA GLN A 65 -6.80 18.99 19.93
C GLN A 65 -7.38 18.76 18.54
N THR A 66 -6.96 17.71 17.81
CA THR A 66 -7.45 17.42 16.46
C THR A 66 -8.90 16.93 16.47
N SER A 67 -9.26 16.00 17.37
CA SER A 67 -10.66 15.56 17.53
C SER A 67 -11.59 16.67 18.03
N GLN A 68 -11.09 17.65 18.80
CA GLN A 68 -11.90 18.80 19.23
C GLN A 68 -12.13 19.84 18.12
N VAL A 69 -11.18 20.00 17.19
CA VAL A 69 -11.30 20.97 16.09
C VAL A 69 -12.19 20.43 14.97
N ALA A 70 -12.13 19.13 14.66
CA ALA A 70 -13.06 18.47 13.73
C ALA A 70 -14.50 18.44 14.26
N ALA A 71 -14.69 18.16 15.55
CA ALA A 71 -16.00 18.26 16.20
C ALA A 71 -16.55 19.70 16.21
N ALA A 72 -15.68 20.71 16.19
CA ALA A 72 -16.07 22.13 16.11
C ALA A 72 -16.37 22.60 14.68
N SER A 73 -15.83 21.94 13.65
CA SER A 73 -16.12 22.21 12.23
C SER A 73 -17.34 21.45 11.70
N GLY A 74 -17.82 20.43 12.43
CA GLY A 74 -18.98 19.62 12.04
C GLY A 74 -18.69 18.64 10.89
N ILE A 75 -17.41 18.40 10.60
CA ILE A 75 -16.96 17.42 9.61
C ILE A 75 -17.00 16.04 10.27
N ASP A 76 -17.66 15.09 9.61
CA ASP A 76 -17.59 13.68 10.00
C ASP A 76 -16.31 13.07 9.42
N THR A 77 -15.27 12.95 10.25
CA THR A 77 -13.97 12.38 9.85
C THR A 77 -14.03 10.87 9.62
N ASN A 78 -15.13 10.21 9.98
CA ASN A 78 -15.35 8.78 9.73
C ASN A 78 -16.16 8.52 8.46
N ALA A 79 -16.70 9.56 7.83
CA ALA A 79 -17.48 9.41 6.61
C ALA A 79 -16.64 8.80 5.47
N ALA A 80 -17.33 8.07 4.59
CA ALA A 80 -16.71 7.45 3.44
C ALA A 80 -16.15 8.50 2.46
N ASP A 81 -16.82 9.63 2.28
CA ASP A 81 -16.38 10.73 1.41
C ASP A 81 -15.31 11.64 2.05
N TYR A 82 -14.85 11.34 3.26
CA TYR A 82 -13.80 12.12 3.93
C TYR A 82 -12.40 11.71 3.48
N ASN A 83 -11.64 12.70 2.98
CA ASN A 83 -10.23 12.54 2.63
C ASN A 83 -9.33 13.34 3.60
N PRO A 84 -8.63 12.68 4.53
CA PRO A 84 -7.80 13.36 5.54
C PRO A 84 -6.60 14.09 4.92
N TYR A 85 -6.13 13.67 3.75
CA TYR A 85 -4.96 14.27 3.10
C TYR A 85 -5.25 15.64 2.49
N LEU A 86 -6.54 15.98 2.30
CA LEU A 86 -7.00 17.24 1.71
C LEU A 86 -7.62 18.22 2.73
N ASP A 87 -7.82 17.78 3.97
CA ASP A 87 -8.39 18.60 5.05
C ASP A 87 -7.29 19.31 5.85
N PRO A 88 -7.16 20.65 5.81
CA PRO A 88 -6.16 21.41 6.57
C PRO A 88 -6.22 21.25 8.09
N LEU A 89 -7.30 20.67 8.62
CA LEU A 89 -7.48 20.40 10.05
C LEU A 89 -7.02 18.98 10.45
N SER A 90 -6.74 18.11 9.48
CA SER A 90 -6.22 16.77 9.71
C SER A 90 -4.74 16.78 10.05
N ASP A 91 -4.30 15.86 10.90
CA ASP A 91 -2.87 15.61 11.16
C ASP A 91 -2.17 14.91 9.99
N GLN A 92 -2.94 14.33 9.06
CA GLN A 92 -2.45 13.70 7.83
C GLN A 92 -2.48 14.66 6.63
N PHE A 93 -2.85 15.93 6.83
CA PHE A 93 -2.95 16.89 5.73
C PHE A 93 -1.65 17.01 4.94
N VAL A 94 -1.75 16.88 3.62
CA VAL A 94 -0.62 17.10 2.71
C VAL A 94 -0.78 18.49 2.10
N THR A 95 0.17 19.40 2.32
CA THR A 95 0.04 20.78 1.82
C THR A 95 0.07 20.84 0.30
N PRO A 96 -0.54 21.86 -0.33
CA PRO A 96 -0.45 22.05 -1.79
C PRO A 96 0.99 22.10 -2.31
N GLU A 97 1.92 22.68 -1.53
CA GLU A 97 3.34 22.73 -1.89
C GLU A 97 3.97 21.33 -1.89
N ALA A 98 3.69 20.51 -0.88
CA ALA A 98 4.19 19.14 -0.80
C ALA A 98 3.61 18.26 -1.92
N ARG A 99 2.33 18.44 -2.26
CA ARG A 99 1.70 17.73 -3.39
C ARG A 99 2.30 18.16 -4.72
N SER A 100 2.51 19.46 -4.93
CA SER A 100 3.17 20.00 -6.12
C SER A 100 4.59 19.44 -6.29
N GLU A 101 5.38 19.40 -5.21
CA GLU A 101 6.74 18.85 -5.26
C GLU A 101 6.74 17.35 -5.57
N TRP A 102 5.87 16.58 -4.91
CA TRP A 102 5.71 15.16 -5.20
C TRP A 102 5.31 14.91 -6.66
N LEU A 103 4.39 15.71 -7.22
CA LEU A 103 4.00 15.63 -8.63
C LEU A 103 5.16 15.98 -9.56
N GLY A 104 5.99 16.96 -9.18
CA GLY A 104 7.22 17.28 -9.90
C GLY A 104 8.17 16.08 -9.99
N LYS A 105 8.34 15.34 -8.89
CA LYS A 105 9.06 14.06 -8.89
C LYS A 105 8.39 13.02 -9.79
N GLN A 106 7.06 12.92 -9.81
CA GLN A 106 6.36 11.98 -10.70
C GLN A 106 6.58 12.29 -12.19
N VAL A 107 6.77 13.56 -12.58
CA VAL A 107 7.12 13.91 -13.97
C VAL A 107 8.42 13.22 -14.37
N VAL A 108 9.46 13.30 -13.52
CA VAL A 108 10.77 12.66 -13.76
C VAL A 108 10.64 11.15 -13.88
N ILE A 109 9.89 10.53 -12.95
CA ILE A 109 9.66 9.08 -12.96
C ILE A 109 8.95 8.67 -14.24
N ARG A 110 7.90 9.39 -14.63
CA ARG A 110 7.12 9.10 -15.85
C ARG A 110 7.95 9.24 -17.12
N GLU A 111 8.81 10.26 -17.22
CA GLU A 111 9.74 10.41 -18.34
C GLU A 111 10.71 9.21 -18.41
N CYS A 112 11.30 8.82 -17.27
CA CYS A 112 12.17 7.66 -17.20
C CYS A 112 11.45 6.36 -17.59
N MET A 113 10.21 6.16 -17.13
CA MET A 113 9.40 4.97 -17.47
C MET A 113 9.07 4.94 -18.95
N ALA A 114 8.73 6.09 -19.55
CA ALA A 114 8.48 6.21 -20.99
C ALA A 114 9.74 5.88 -21.80
N ASP A 115 10.92 6.35 -21.37
CA ASP A 115 12.21 6.00 -22.00
C ASP A 115 12.54 4.50 -21.87
N ALA A 116 12.10 3.86 -20.78
CA ALA A 116 12.18 2.42 -20.58
C ALA A 116 11.14 1.62 -21.39
N GLY A 117 10.22 2.30 -22.09
CA GLY A 117 9.18 1.69 -22.91
C GLY A 117 7.92 1.27 -22.15
N PHE A 118 7.70 1.80 -20.95
CA PHE A 118 6.54 1.50 -20.11
C PHE A 118 5.65 2.74 -19.92
N ASP A 119 4.34 2.54 -20.01
CA ASP A 119 3.39 3.56 -19.60
C ASP A 119 3.42 3.73 -18.07
N PHE A 120 3.36 4.99 -17.62
CA PHE A 120 3.22 5.36 -16.22
C PHE A 120 2.06 6.34 -16.12
N LEU A 121 0.96 5.87 -15.54
CA LEU A 121 -0.28 6.62 -15.44
C LEU A 121 -0.10 7.81 -14.50
N GLU A 122 -0.82 8.88 -14.81
CA GLU A 122 -0.94 9.96 -13.88
C GLU A 122 -1.78 9.52 -12.68
N TRP A 123 -1.19 9.67 -11.49
CA TRP A 123 -1.77 9.19 -10.25
C TRP A 123 -1.38 10.12 -9.10
N GLN A 124 -2.27 10.21 -8.11
CA GLN A 124 -2.11 11.01 -6.90
C GLN A 124 -2.43 10.10 -5.71
N TRP A 125 -1.42 9.72 -4.92
CA TRP A 125 -1.60 8.70 -3.88
C TRP A 125 -2.64 9.09 -2.83
N TRP A 126 -2.80 10.40 -2.56
CA TRP A 126 -3.83 10.92 -1.65
C TRP A 126 -5.26 10.82 -2.20
N LEU A 127 -5.45 10.39 -3.45
CA LEU A 127 -6.76 10.12 -4.06
C LEU A 127 -7.01 8.62 -4.26
N GLY A 128 -6.06 7.76 -3.88
CA GLY A 128 -6.09 6.33 -4.21
C GLY A 128 -5.75 6.04 -5.68
N GLY A 129 -5.59 4.76 -6.02
CA GLY A 129 -5.23 4.29 -7.37
C GLY A 129 -3.80 3.73 -7.48
N SER A 130 -3.31 3.60 -8.72
CA SER A 130 -1.98 3.07 -9.05
C SER A 130 -1.42 3.75 -10.29
N PRO A 131 -0.09 3.95 -10.39
CA PRO A 131 0.55 4.47 -11.60
C PRO A 131 0.79 3.38 -12.65
N GLN A 132 0.60 2.11 -12.30
CA GLN A 132 0.72 0.99 -13.23
C GLN A 132 -0.58 0.85 -14.06
N PRO A 133 -0.49 0.70 -15.39
CA PRO A 133 -1.65 0.30 -16.20
C PRO A 133 -2.31 -0.98 -15.69
N THR A 134 -3.64 -1.07 -15.82
CA THR A 134 -4.40 -2.28 -15.51
C THR A 134 -4.43 -3.24 -16.71
N GLY A 135 -4.76 -4.50 -16.48
CA GLY A 135 -4.88 -5.51 -17.54
C GLY A 135 -3.55 -6.02 -18.11
N LEU A 136 -2.43 -5.79 -17.41
CA LEU A 136 -1.14 -6.35 -17.80
C LEU A 136 -1.10 -7.86 -17.51
N ASP A 137 -0.27 -8.60 -18.26
CA ASP A 137 0.09 -9.96 -17.87
C ASP A 137 1.19 -9.94 -16.78
N TYR A 138 1.38 -11.08 -16.10
CA TYR A 138 2.35 -11.19 -15.01
C TYR A 138 3.77 -10.79 -15.42
N GLU A 139 4.24 -11.25 -16.58
CA GLU A 139 5.61 -10.99 -17.04
C GLU A 139 5.81 -9.49 -17.27
N THR A 140 4.84 -8.83 -17.87
CA THR A 140 4.82 -7.39 -18.12
C THR A 140 4.75 -6.60 -16.83
N THR A 141 3.94 -7.05 -15.85
CA THR A 141 3.88 -6.47 -14.50
C THR A 141 5.23 -6.51 -13.78
N ILE A 142 5.95 -7.62 -13.90
CA ILE A 142 7.29 -7.76 -13.32
C ILE A 142 8.29 -6.83 -14.03
N LEU A 143 8.28 -6.79 -15.36
CA LEU A 143 9.17 -5.90 -16.11
C LEU A 143 8.89 -4.42 -15.81
N TRP A 144 7.62 -4.03 -15.73
CA TRP A 144 7.20 -2.69 -15.32
C TRP A 144 7.70 -2.36 -13.91
N SER A 145 7.52 -3.29 -12.96
CA SER A 145 7.98 -3.12 -11.57
C SER A 145 9.50 -3.00 -11.49
N GLN A 146 10.24 -3.77 -12.30
CA GLN A 146 11.69 -3.70 -12.37
C GLN A 146 12.18 -2.39 -12.99
N ALA A 147 11.48 -1.84 -13.98
CA ALA A 147 11.79 -0.52 -14.52
C ALA A 147 11.59 0.57 -13.46
N LEU A 148 10.51 0.48 -12.67
CA LEU A 148 10.23 1.47 -11.63
C LEU A 148 11.21 1.37 -10.45
N TYR A 149 11.43 0.18 -9.89
CA TYR A 149 12.13 0.01 -8.61
C TYR A 149 13.55 -0.60 -8.72
N GLY A 150 13.93 -1.06 -9.91
CA GLY A 150 15.17 -1.80 -10.15
C GLY A 150 14.97 -3.32 -10.18
N PRO A 151 16.03 -4.09 -10.50
CA PRO A 151 15.92 -5.53 -10.76
C PRO A 151 15.56 -6.38 -9.53
N ASP A 152 15.89 -5.90 -8.32
CA ASP A 152 15.49 -6.55 -7.07
C ASP A 152 14.23 -5.87 -6.53
N ILE A 153 13.08 -6.43 -6.88
CA ILE A 153 11.77 -5.93 -6.43
C ILE A 153 11.54 -6.12 -4.93
N TYR A 154 12.32 -6.98 -4.26
CA TYR A 154 12.21 -7.23 -2.82
C TYR A 154 13.09 -6.29 -2.00
N ASN A 155 14.16 -5.76 -2.60
CA ASN A 155 15.00 -4.71 -2.04
C ASN A 155 15.06 -3.53 -3.01
N PRO A 156 13.96 -2.75 -3.10
CA PRO A 156 13.88 -1.64 -4.03
C PRO A 156 14.99 -0.62 -3.74
N GLY A 157 15.65 -0.16 -4.79
CA GLY A 157 16.85 0.68 -4.64
C GLY A 157 17.47 1.15 -5.95
N GLY A 158 16.67 1.22 -7.01
CA GLY A 158 17.12 1.64 -8.33
C GLY A 158 15.95 2.05 -9.23
N GLY A 159 16.14 1.90 -10.53
CA GLY A 159 15.11 2.17 -11.54
C GLY A 159 14.72 3.65 -11.61
N CYS A 160 13.52 3.89 -12.13
CA CYS A 160 12.99 5.23 -12.32
C CYS A 160 12.61 5.93 -11.00
N ALA A 161 12.25 5.19 -9.96
CA ALA A 161 11.99 5.76 -8.64
C ALA A 161 13.24 6.43 -8.07
N GLU A 162 14.41 5.77 -8.15
CA GLU A 162 15.68 6.35 -7.70
C GLU A 162 16.10 7.57 -8.54
N ALA A 163 15.80 7.58 -9.85
CA ALA A 163 16.02 8.75 -10.69
C ALA A 163 15.19 9.95 -10.21
N GLY A 164 13.92 9.71 -9.85
CA GLY A 164 13.06 10.72 -9.24
C GLY A 164 13.57 11.23 -7.89
N ASP A 165 14.05 10.34 -7.01
CA ASP A 165 14.65 10.71 -5.72
C ASP A 165 15.88 11.60 -5.90
N LYS A 166 16.79 11.23 -6.81
CA LYS A 166 17.99 12.02 -7.12
C LYS A 166 17.62 13.41 -7.64
N ALA A 167 16.67 13.48 -8.58
CA ALA A 167 16.22 14.75 -9.13
C ALA A 167 15.58 15.66 -8.06
N GLU A 168 14.79 15.08 -7.14
CA GLU A 168 14.21 15.83 -6.01
C GLU A 168 15.30 16.43 -5.11
N VAL A 169 16.30 15.62 -4.72
CA VAL A 169 17.41 16.08 -3.89
C VAL A 169 18.21 17.18 -4.59
N GLU A 170 18.59 16.98 -5.85
CA GLU A 170 19.33 17.97 -6.64
C GLU A 170 18.55 19.30 -6.78
N ALA A 171 17.25 19.23 -7.01
CA ALA A 171 16.37 20.39 -7.09
C ALA A 171 16.31 21.16 -5.75
N ARG A 172 16.18 20.46 -4.63
CA ARG A 172 16.23 21.06 -3.28
C ARG A 172 17.58 21.70 -2.99
N GLU A 173 18.69 21.03 -3.31
CA GLU A 173 20.04 21.57 -3.13
C GLU A 173 20.30 22.81 -3.99
N ALA A 174 19.70 22.88 -5.18
CA ALA A 174 19.73 24.05 -6.04
C ALA A 174 18.84 25.22 -5.53
N GLY A 175 18.07 25.02 -4.45
CA GLY A 175 17.15 26.02 -3.91
C GLY A 175 15.88 26.20 -4.76
N GLN A 176 15.59 25.25 -5.65
CA GLN A 176 14.41 25.25 -6.50
C GLN A 176 13.79 23.85 -6.49
N PRO A 177 12.98 23.51 -5.47
CA PRO A 177 12.25 22.25 -5.41
C PRO A 177 11.51 21.93 -6.71
N LEU A 178 11.36 20.63 -7.00
CA LEU A 178 10.51 20.19 -8.10
C LEU A 178 9.08 20.69 -7.88
N GLY A 179 8.32 20.80 -8.96
CA GLY A 179 6.94 21.24 -8.89
C GLY A 179 6.20 20.93 -10.18
N ALA A 180 5.00 20.39 -10.05
CA ALA A 180 4.06 20.24 -11.15
C ALA A 180 2.64 20.55 -10.68
N PRO A 181 1.77 21.07 -11.55
CA PRO A 181 0.39 21.36 -11.18
C PRO A 181 -0.36 20.07 -10.83
N GLU A 182 -1.24 20.15 -9.82
CA GLU A 182 -2.22 19.11 -9.55
C GLU A 182 -3.18 18.98 -10.75
N THR A 183 -3.41 17.73 -11.17
CA THR A 183 -4.49 17.48 -12.12
C THR A 183 -5.82 17.64 -11.40
N PRO A 184 -6.75 18.44 -11.96
CA PRO A 184 -8.06 18.62 -11.39
C PRO A 184 -8.72 17.27 -11.15
N VAL A 185 -9.08 17.02 -9.89
CA VAL A 185 -9.88 15.86 -9.51
C VAL A 185 -11.31 16.14 -9.93
N ASP A 186 -11.95 15.17 -10.56
CA ASP A 186 -13.39 15.20 -10.73
C ASP A 186 -14.03 15.23 -9.33
N PRO A 187 -14.81 16.26 -8.97
CA PRO A 187 -15.47 16.32 -7.66
C PRO A 187 -16.47 15.17 -7.46
N GLU A 188 -16.86 14.46 -8.51
CA GLU A 188 -17.71 13.26 -8.45
C GLU A 188 -16.92 11.95 -8.40
N ALA A 189 -15.57 11.99 -8.49
CA ALA A 189 -14.75 10.79 -8.35
C ALA A 189 -14.86 10.22 -6.93
N PRO A 190 -14.95 8.89 -6.78
CA PRO A 190 -15.01 8.27 -5.47
C PRO A 190 -13.70 8.47 -4.73
N THR A 191 -13.80 8.68 -3.42
CA THR A 191 -12.67 8.68 -2.50
C THR A 191 -12.09 7.28 -2.32
N GLU A 192 -10.89 7.19 -1.75
CA GLU A 192 -10.24 5.91 -1.40
C GLU A 192 -11.14 5.02 -0.53
N ARG A 193 -11.82 5.62 0.45
CA ARG A 193 -12.72 4.91 1.37
C ARG A 193 -13.97 4.40 0.66
N GLU A 194 -14.54 5.16 -0.27
CA GLU A 194 -15.65 4.70 -1.10
C GLU A 194 -15.24 3.55 -2.03
N ILE A 195 -14.07 3.66 -2.68
CA ILE A 195 -13.48 2.58 -3.49
C ILE A 195 -13.29 1.32 -2.63
N TRP A 196 -12.79 1.48 -1.41
CA TRP A 196 -12.61 0.39 -0.47
C TRP A 196 -13.95 -0.26 -0.07
N LEU A 197 -14.98 0.53 0.21
CA LEU A 197 -16.31 -0.01 0.53
C LEU A 197 -16.91 -0.80 -0.64
N GLU A 198 -16.72 -0.34 -1.88
CA GLU A 198 -17.12 -1.09 -3.06
C GLU A 198 -16.36 -2.42 -3.17
N PHE A 199 -15.05 -2.41 -2.95
CA PHE A 199 -14.23 -3.62 -2.92
C PHE A 199 -14.71 -4.60 -1.85
N GLN A 200 -14.95 -4.11 -0.63
CA GLN A 200 -15.44 -4.92 0.49
C GLN A 200 -16.83 -5.50 0.25
N GLN A 201 -17.69 -4.79 -0.48
CA GLN A 201 -18.99 -5.32 -0.89
C GLN A 201 -18.83 -6.53 -1.80
N ARG A 202 -17.88 -6.50 -2.76
CA ARG A 202 -17.59 -7.66 -3.64
C ARG A 202 -17.09 -8.87 -2.84
N VAL A 203 -16.19 -8.64 -1.89
CA VAL A 203 -15.69 -9.69 -0.99
C VAL A 203 -16.85 -10.29 -0.18
N ARG A 204 -17.73 -9.44 0.36
CA ARG A 204 -18.90 -9.87 1.15
C ARG A 204 -19.87 -10.69 0.33
N ASP A 205 -20.17 -10.27 -0.90
CA ASP A 205 -21.06 -11.01 -1.79
C ASP A 205 -20.49 -12.40 -2.11
N CYS A 206 -19.19 -12.48 -2.42
CA CYS A 206 -18.52 -13.76 -2.64
C CYS A 206 -18.52 -14.65 -1.38
N MET A 207 -18.25 -14.10 -0.19
CA MET A 207 -18.27 -14.87 1.05
C MET A 207 -19.67 -15.39 1.37
N ALA A 208 -20.70 -14.58 1.11
CA ALA A 208 -22.09 -15.00 1.24
C ALA A 208 -22.45 -16.12 0.25
N GLU A 209 -21.97 -16.06 -1.00
CA GLU A 209 -22.10 -17.15 -1.98
C GLU A 209 -21.41 -18.44 -1.51
N ALA A 210 -20.27 -18.31 -0.82
CA ALA A 210 -19.54 -19.43 -0.21
C ALA A 210 -20.17 -19.94 1.10
N GLY A 211 -21.24 -19.30 1.59
CA GLY A 211 -21.95 -19.69 2.81
C GLY A 211 -21.32 -19.18 4.11
N HIS A 212 -20.43 -18.19 4.02
CA HIS A 212 -19.76 -17.58 5.17
C HIS A 212 -20.24 -16.14 5.39
N GLU A 213 -20.45 -15.77 6.65
CA GLU A 213 -20.70 -14.37 7.01
C GLU A 213 -19.41 -13.55 6.91
N TYR A 214 -19.49 -12.38 6.30
CA TYR A 214 -18.41 -11.40 6.26
C TYR A 214 -18.95 -10.08 6.80
N LEU A 215 -18.51 -9.73 8.02
CA LEU A 215 -19.03 -8.59 8.76
C LEU A 215 -18.63 -7.28 8.09
N TYR A 216 -19.49 -6.27 8.27
CA TYR A 216 -19.13 -4.91 7.93
C TYR A 216 -17.97 -4.45 8.81
N PHE A 217 -16.93 -3.91 8.21
CA PHE A 217 -15.91 -3.16 8.92
C PHE A 217 -15.41 -2.00 8.07
N GLU A 218 -14.69 -1.08 8.71
CA GLU A 218 -14.03 0.08 8.11
C GLU A 218 -12.69 0.24 8.82
N TRP A 219 -11.57 0.10 8.10
CA TRP A 219 -10.24 0.14 8.74
C TRP A 219 -9.92 1.50 9.38
N TRP A 220 -10.57 2.57 8.92
CA TRP A 220 -10.40 3.92 9.44
C TRP A 220 -11.32 4.24 10.62
N ASN A 221 -12.31 3.39 10.91
CA ASN A 221 -13.27 3.63 11.98
C ASN A 221 -12.82 2.91 13.26
N PRO A 222 -12.52 3.64 14.35
CA PRO A 222 -12.06 3.03 15.59
C PRO A 222 -13.11 2.14 16.27
N ASP A 223 -14.40 2.35 15.96
CA ASP A 223 -15.51 1.52 16.44
C ASP A 223 -15.81 0.33 15.51
N GLY A 224 -15.07 0.21 14.39
CA GLY A 224 -15.23 -0.87 13.42
C GLY A 224 -14.89 -2.24 14.02
N SER A 225 -15.75 -3.23 13.76
CA SER A 225 -15.49 -4.64 14.07
C SER A 225 -14.47 -5.26 13.12
N GLU A 226 -14.02 -6.48 13.37
CA GLU A 226 -13.28 -7.26 12.37
C GLU A 226 -14.24 -7.86 11.32
N ALA A 227 -13.74 -8.20 10.14
CA ALA A 227 -14.53 -8.86 9.10
C ALA A 227 -15.00 -10.28 9.49
N GLN A 228 -14.19 -10.98 10.27
CA GLN A 228 -14.43 -12.36 10.67
C GLN A 228 -15.33 -12.41 11.91
N PRO A 229 -16.37 -13.27 11.95
CA PRO A 229 -17.13 -13.51 13.17
C PRO A 229 -16.25 -14.04 14.31
N LEU A 230 -16.44 -13.51 15.53
CA LEU A 230 -15.58 -13.83 16.67
C LEU A 230 -15.87 -15.18 17.30
N ASP A 231 -17.08 -15.71 17.11
CA ASP A 231 -17.61 -16.91 17.75
C ASP A 231 -17.36 -18.21 16.95
N LEU A 232 -16.58 -18.15 15.87
CA LEU A 232 -16.18 -19.33 15.10
C LEU A 232 -15.28 -20.29 15.89
N THR A 233 -15.56 -21.58 15.79
CA THR A 233 -14.61 -22.63 16.17
C THR A 233 -13.36 -22.58 15.30
N GLU A 234 -12.29 -23.27 15.70
CA GLU A 234 -11.04 -23.32 14.92
C GLU A 234 -11.27 -23.89 13.51
N ALA A 235 -12.10 -24.93 13.37
CA ALA A 235 -12.41 -25.52 12.07
C ALA A 235 -13.20 -24.57 11.17
N GLU A 236 -14.24 -23.91 11.70
CA GLU A 236 -15.03 -22.91 10.96
C GLU A 236 -14.19 -21.70 10.56
N ARG A 237 -13.25 -21.29 11.42
CA ARG A 237 -12.31 -20.22 11.12
C ARG A 237 -11.37 -20.59 9.98
N ALA A 238 -10.88 -21.83 9.95
CA ALA A 238 -10.04 -22.31 8.86
C ALA A 238 -10.81 -22.37 7.53
N GLU A 239 -12.06 -22.83 7.54
CA GLU A 239 -12.93 -22.82 6.35
C GLU A 239 -13.22 -21.39 5.88
N TRP A 240 -13.53 -20.47 6.80
CA TRP A 240 -13.73 -19.07 6.50
C TRP A 240 -12.49 -18.42 5.87
N THR A 241 -11.31 -18.67 6.45
CA THR A 241 -10.03 -18.16 5.92
C THR A 241 -9.74 -18.74 4.55
N LEU A 242 -9.98 -20.03 4.34
CA LEU A 242 -9.81 -20.66 3.03
C LEU A 242 -10.77 -20.07 1.98
N ALA A 243 -12.02 -19.75 2.36
CA ALA A 243 -12.96 -19.09 1.46
C ALA A 243 -12.51 -17.66 1.10
N LEU A 244 -11.98 -16.92 2.07
CA LEU A 244 -11.50 -15.56 1.87
C LEU A 244 -10.23 -15.51 1.02
N ASP A 245 -9.19 -16.23 1.44
CA ASP A 245 -7.83 -16.10 0.88
C ASP A 245 -7.53 -17.14 -0.20
N GLY A 246 -8.33 -18.21 -0.27
CA GLY A 246 -8.11 -19.32 -1.18
C GLY A 246 -6.84 -20.14 -0.86
N ASN A 247 -6.37 -20.84 -1.88
CA ASN A 247 -5.13 -21.63 -1.87
C ASN A 247 -4.33 -21.40 -3.17
N ALA A 248 -4.28 -20.15 -3.63
CA ALA A 248 -3.49 -19.80 -4.80
C ALA A 248 -1.99 -19.91 -4.51
N ALA A 249 -1.24 -20.39 -5.50
CA ALA A 249 0.20 -20.22 -5.50
C ALA A 249 0.56 -18.74 -5.73
N GLY A 250 1.81 -18.34 -5.43
CA GLY A 250 2.31 -17.00 -5.74
C GLY A 250 2.95 -16.89 -7.13
N GLY A 251 3.25 -15.66 -7.53
CA GLY A 251 4.04 -15.34 -8.74
C GLY A 251 3.40 -15.86 -10.03
N ALA A 252 4.20 -16.38 -10.96
CA ALA A 252 3.73 -16.88 -12.26
C ALA A 252 2.72 -18.04 -12.17
N ALA A 253 2.66 -18.73 -11.03
CA ALA A 253 1.71 -19.81 -10.79
C ALA A 253 0.39 -19.31 -10.17
N TYR A 254 0.28 -18.03 -9.84
CA TYR A 254 -0.93 -17.44 -9.30
C TYR A 254 -2.09 -17.54 -10.31
N ARG A 255 -3.26 -17.87 -9.76
CA ARG A 255 -4.56 -17.94 -10.43
C ARG A 255 -5.56 -17.29 -9.51
N TRP A 256 -6.26 -16.27 -10.00
CA TRP A 256 -7.23 -15.55 -9.19
C TRP A 256 -8.40 -16.46 -8.79
N GLU A 257 -8.72 -17.47 -9.61
CA GLU A 257 -9.75 -18.46 -9.34
C GLU A 257 -9.45 -19.31 -8.09
N ASP A 258 -8.16 -19.48 -7.77
CA ASP A 258 -7.70 -20.23 -6.60
C ASP A 258 -7.47 -19.31 -5.39
N ALA A 259 -7.59 -17.99 -5.52
CA ALA A 259 -7.22 -16.99 -4.51
C ALA A 259 -8.42 -16.52 -3.65
N GLY A 260 -9.48 -17.32 -3.60
CA GLY A 260 -10.64 -17.08 -2.75
C GLY A 260 -11.41 -15.82 -3.13
N CYS A 261 -12.24 -15.36 -2.20
CA CYS A 261 -13.08 -14.19 -2.40
C CYS A 261 -12.29 -12.89 -2.49
N TRP A 262 -11.13 -12.79 -1.84
CA TRP A 262 -10.25 -11.64 -1.99
C TRP A 262 -9.67 -11.58 -3.41
N GLY A 263 -9.09 -12.68 -3.89
CA GLY A 263 -8.53 -12.77 -5.24
C GLY A 263 -9.54 -12.50 -6.34
N ARG A 264 -10.76 -13.04 -6.21
CA ARG A 264 -11.86 -12.73 -7.12
C ARG A 264 -12.21 -11.24 -7.13
N ALA A 265 -12.29 -10.60 -5.97
CA ALA A 265 -12.57 -9.15 -5.91
C ALA A 265 -11.43 -8.31 -6.52
N VAL A 266 -10.18 -8.72 -6.34
CA VAL A 266 -9.02 -8.07 -7.00
C VAL A 266 -9.12 -8.20 -8.53
N HIS A 267 -9.43 -9.40 -9.02
CA HIS A 267 -9.59 -9.66 -10.45
C HIS A 267 -10.76 -8.87 -11.06
N GLU A 268 -11.94 -8.93 -10.45
CA GLU A 268 -13.14 -8.24 -10.95
C GLU A 268 -13.03 -6.71 -10.88
N SER A 269 -12.16 -6.18 -10.00
CA SER A 269 -11.83 -4.75 -9.97
C SER A 269 -10.72 -4.36 -10.96
N GLY A 270 -10.13 -5.33 -11.67
CA GLY A 270 -9.06 -5.11 -12.66
C GLY A 270 -7.70 -4.80 -12.04
N ASN A 271 -7.50 -5.13 -10.77
CA ASN A 271 -6.34 -4.73 -9.97
C ASN A 271 -5.27 -5.83 -9.81
N ASP A 272 -5.47 -7.04 -10.37
CA ASP A 272 -4.50 -8.12 -10.20
C ASP A 272 -3.36 -8.07 -11.22
N ASN A 273 -3.57 -7.45 -12.38
CA ASN A 273 -2.65 -7.49 -13.51
C ASN A 273 -2.16 -8.92 -13.82
N MET A 274 -3.13 -9.84 -13.88
CA MET A 274 -2.96 -11.26 -14.20
C MET A 274 -3.88 -11.72 -15.34
N HIS A 275 -4.07 -10.87 -16.37
CA HIS A 275 -5.01 -11.09 -17.47
C HIS A 275 -4.39 -11.77 -18.71
#